data_AF-A0A1Y3E949-F1
#
_entry.id   AF-A0A1Y3E949-F1
#
_cell.length_a   1.000
_cell.length_b   1.000
_cell.length_c   1.000
_cell.angle_alpha   90.00
_cell.angle_beta   90.00
_cell.angle_gamma   90.00
#
_symmetry.space_group_name_H-M   'P 1'
#
loop_
_entity.id
_entity.type
_entity.pdbx_description
1 polymer ?
#
loop_
_entity_poly.entity_id
_entity_poly.type
_entity_poly.pdbx_seq_one_letter_code
_entity_poly.pdbx_strand_id
1 'polypeptide(L)'
;ASLVLGGNFNFSSLASVNQQVVSVLERIVQSGLKIEETQAKALASVSAQLRTLHSTTFICAVGSANMANCPREDRLYLEPDLVELMAKSTDPSLLQYLWQRWHQAIDSAAVGPSLHLHTAISNAIVRRNNFPDLGAYWRSLYRDANLERTVESLWIQILPLYEQMHAYVRRMLHTRYPDSFNTSAVPVHLFGDMFASNWLPLYANSIPYP
;
A
#
# COMPACT_ATOMS: atom_id res chain seq x y z
N ALA A 1 23.17 12.08 7.13
CA ALA A 1 23.63 11.67 5.79
C ALA A 1 22.90 12.52 4.77
N SER A 2 23.61 13.45 4.14
CA SER A 2 23.03 14.43 3.22
C SER A 2 22.54 13.73 1.95
N LEU A 3 21.24 13.83 1.66
CA LEU A 3 20.67 13.40 0.38
C LEU A 3 21.24 14.28 -0.73
N VAL A 4 22.17 13.75 -1.50
CA VAL A 4 22.63 14.38 -2.75
C VAL A 4 21.48 14.29 -3.74
N LEU A 5 20.64 15.32 -3.76
CA LEU A 5 19.71 15.59 -4.85
C LEU A 5 20.54 16.26 -5.94
N GLY A 6 20.93 15.45 -6.94
CA GLY A 6 21.78 15.86 -8.06
C GLY A 6 21.13 16.95 -8.90
N GLY A 7 21.26 18.20 -8.46
CA GLY A 7 20.96 19.39 -9.24
C GLY A 7 22.25 20.00 -9.76
N ASN A 8 22.43 19.95 -11.09
CA ASN A 8 23.41 20.69 -11.88
C ASN A 8 24.90 20.33 -11.71
N PHE A 9 25.26 19.07 -11.98
CA PHE A 9 26.64 18.75 -12.35
C PHE A 9 26.85 18.96 -13.86
N ASN A 10 27.82 19.80 -14.22
CA ASN A 10 28.25 20.00 -15.60
C ASN A 10 29.44 19.06 -15.89
N PHE A 11 29.20 18.02 -16.69
CA PHE A 11 30.22 17.02 -17.04
C PHE A 11 30.94 17.33 -18.36
N SER A 12 30.76 18.53 -18.93
CA SER A 12 31.40 18.92 -20.20
C SER A 12 32.93 18.82 -20.16
N SER A 13 33.53 19.02 -18.98
CA SER A 13 34.98 18.88 -18.77
C SER A 13 35.48 17.43 -18.77
N LEU A 14 34.60 16.45 -18.61
CA LEU A 14 34.91 15.01 -18.62
C LEU A 14 34.64 14.36 -19.99
N ALA A 15 33.97 15.06 -20.90
CA ALA A 15 33.54 14.54 -22.20
C ALA A 15 34.73 14.12 -23.09
N SER A 16 35.91 14.73 -22.90
CA SER A 16 37.15 14.40 -23.59
C SER A 16 37.86 13.15 -23.07
N VAL A 17 37.49 12.66 -21.88
CA VAL A 17 38.18 11.55 -21.19
C VAL A 17 37.48 10.21 -21.43
N ASN A 18 36.14 10.17 -21.33
CA ASN A 18 35.37 8.96 -21.61
C ASN A 18 33.87 9.28 -21.82
N GLN A 19 33.43 9.32 -23.08
CA GLN A 19 32.05 9.62 -23.47
C GLN A 19 31.02 8.67 -22.85
N GLN A 20 31.36 7.40 -22.67
CA GLN A 20 30.45 6.41 -22.10
C GLN A 20 30.20 6.69 -20.61
N VAL A 21 31.24 7.02 -19.85
CA VAL A 21 31.13 7.41 -18.43
C VAL A 21 30.33 8.71 -18.27
N VAL A 22 30.58 9.71 -19.12
CA VAL A 22 29.83 10.97 -19.09
C VAL A 22 28.35 10.74 -19.38
N SER A 23 28.02 9.91 -20.38
CA SER A 23 26.62 9.58 -20.67
C SER A 23 25.90 8.89 -19.51
N VAL A 24 26.61 8.08 -18.73
CA VAL A 24 26.08 7.41 -17.53
C VAL A 24 25.87 8.42 -16.41
N LEU A 25 26.83 9.33 -16.19
CA LEU A 25 26.74 10.38 -15.17
C LEU A 25 25.65 11.41 -15.48
N GLU A 26 25.53 11.85 -16.73
CA GLU A 26 24.44 12.70 -17.20
C GLU A 26 23.09 12.01 -17.02
N ARG A 27 23.00 10.71 -17.34
CA ARG A 27 21.80 9.91 -17.06
C ARG A 27 21.48 9.84 -15.58
N ILE A 28 22.47 9.63 -14.69
CA ILE A 28 22.25 9.58 -13.24
C ILE A 28 21.71 10.92 -12.74
N VAL A 29 22.27 12.03 -13.22
CA VAL A 29 21.83 13.39 -12.84
C VAL A 29 20.45 13.72 -13.42
N GLN A 30 20.15 13.34 -14.65
CA GLN A 30 18.83 13.50 -15.26
C GLN A 30 17.77 12.57 -14.68
N SER A 31 18.17 11.44 -14.09
CA SER A 31 17.26 10.51 -13.39
C SER A 31 16.83 11.06 -12.02
N GLY A 32 17.57 12.01 -11.46
CA GLY A 32 17.26 12.63 -10.18
C GLY A 32 16.17 13.69 -10.31
N LEU A 33 15.15 13.63 -9.46
CA LEU A 33 14.22 14.73 -9.32
C LEU A 33 14.94 15.97 -8.76
N LYS A 34 14.77 17.11 -9.41
CA LYS A 34 15.07 18.44 -8.85
C LYS A 34 14.01 18.74 -7.80
N ILE A 35 14.44 18.80 -6.53
CA ILE A 35 13.56 19.04 -5.39
C ILE A 35 14.12 20.24 -4.61
N GLU A 36 13.27 21.23 -4.33
CA GLU A 36 13.65 22.33 -3.44
C GLU A 36 13.74 21.84 -2.00
N GLU A 37 14.62 22.45 -1.20
CA GLU A 37 14.80 22.07 0.20
C GLU A 37 13.50 22.19 1.01
N THR A 38 12.70 23.22 0.74
CA THR A 38 11.38 23.43 1.37
C THR A 38 10.39 22.31 1.03
N GLN A 39 10.34 21.89 -0.24
CA GLN A 39 9.50 20.78 -0.70
C GLN A 39 9.97 19.45 -0.10
N ALA A 40 11.28 19.21 -0.05
CA ALA A 40 11.86 18.02 0.55
C ALA A 40 11.52 17.92 2.05
N LYS A 41 11.66 19.02 2.80
CA LYS A 41 11.28 19.08 4.21
C LYS A 41 9.78 18.84 4.42
N ALA A 42 8.93 19.48 3.63
CA ALA A 42 7.48 19.31 3.71
C ALA A 42 7.06 17.86 3.40
N LEU A 43 7.61 17.26 2.34
CA LEU A 43 7.33 15.88 1.97
C LEU A 43 7.79 14.89 3.05
N ALA A 44 8.99 15.09 3.61
CA ALA A 44 9.51 14.27 4.69
C ALA A 44 8.64 14.37 5.96
N SER A 45 8.19 15.59 6.31
CA SER A 45 7.31 15.83 7.46
C SER A 45 5.97 15.11 7.32
N VAL A 46 5.28 15.27 6.18
CA VAL A 46 3.98 14.64 5.94
C VAL A 46 4.12 13.11 5.83
N SER A 47 5.21 12.62 5.23
CA SER A 47 5.51 11.18 5.19
C SER A 47 5.72 10.60 6.59
N ALA A 48 6.43 11.32 7.46
CA ALA A 48 6.60 10.92 8.86
C ALA A 48 5.27 10.92 9.60
N GLN A 49 4.42 11.93 9.39
CA GLN A 49 3.08 11.99 9.97
C GLN A 49 2.22 10.80 9.54
N LEU A 50 2.16 10.47 8.24
CA LEU A 50 1.42 9.32 7.73
C LEU A 50 1.89 7.99 8.37
N ARG A 51 3.20 7.80 8.51
CA ARG A 51 3.77 6.62 9.20
C ARG A 51 3.37 6.56 10.66
N THR A 52 3.47 7.68 11.37
CA THR A 52 3.04 7.77 12.77
C THR A 52 1.56 7.42 12.89
N LEU A 53 0.69 8.06 12.11
CA LEU A 53 -0.74 7.78 12.11
C LEU A 53 -1.02 6.29 11.88
N HIS A 54 -0.39 5.67 10.89
CA HIS A 54 -0.54 4.24 10.63
C HIS A 54 -0.10 3.37 11.83
N SER A 55 1.05 3.66 12.44
CA SER A 55 1.59 2.88 13.56
C SER A 55 0.90 3.11 14.90
N THR A 56 0.31 4.28 15.12
CA THR A 56 -0.27 4.66 16.42
C THR A 56 -1.79 4.55 16.44
N THR A 57 -2.44 4.39 15.29
CA THR A 57 -3.88 4.14 15.23
C THR A 57 -4.18 2.80 15.87
N PHE A 58 -5.20 2.77 16.71
CA PHE A 58 -5.65 1.59 17.41
C PHE A 58 -7.18 1.54 17.41
N ILE A 59 -7.72 0.34 17.63
CA ILE A 59 -9.12 0.14 18.00
C ILE A 59 -9.20 -0.37 19.43
N CYS A 60 -10.38 -0.32 20.03
CA CYS A 60 -10.61 -0.98 21.32
C CYS A 60 -11.01 -2.43 21.12
N ALA A 61 -10.57 -3.28 22.05
CA ALA A 61 -11.05 -4.65 22.17
C ALA A 61 -12.59 -4.70 22.32
N VAL A 62 -13.17 -5.78 21.81
CA VAL A 62 -14.62 -6.03 21.88
C VAL A 62 -15.05 -6.11 23.34
N GLY A 63 -16.07 -5.34 23.71
CA GLY A 63 -16.61 -5.33 25.08
C GLY A 63 -15.93 -4.36 26.05
N SER A 64 -14.96 -3.55 25.59
CA SER A 64 -14.36 -2.51 26.44
C SER A 64 -15.38 -1.45 26.86
N ALA A 65 -15.34 -1.06 28.14
CA ALA A 65 -16.44 -0.36 28.83
C ALA A 65 -16.65 1.11 28.42
N ASN A 66 -15.80 1.69 27.57
CA ASN A 66 -16.09 2.99 26.96
C ASN A 66 -15.20 3.24 25.74
N MET A 67 -15.81 3.30 24.56
CA MET A 67 -15.09 3.53 23.30
C MET A 67 -14.39 4.90 23.25
N ALA A 68 -14.82 5.85 24.08
CA ALA A 68 -14.21 7.17 24.22
C ALA A 68 -12.95 7.18 25.10
N ASN A 69 -12.82 6.21 26.02
CA ASN A 69 -11.70 6.12 26.98
C ASN A 69 -11.15 4.70 27.00
N CYS A 70 -10.55 4.29 25.88
CA CYS A 70 -9.92 2.99 25.71
C CYS A 70 -8.69 2.83 26.64
N PRO A 71 -8.74 1.93 27.65
CA PRO A 71 -7.59 1.60 28.48
C PRO A 71 -6.44 1.10 27.61
N ARG A 72 -5.19 1.26 28.06
CA ARG A 72 -4.01 0.95 27.22
C ARG A 72 -3.93 -0.55 26.91
N GLU A 73 -4.33 -1.36 27.88
CA GLU A 73 -4.43 -2.82 27.83
C GLU A 73 -5.47 -3.34 26.82
N ASP A 74 -6.47 -2.52 26.48
CA ASP A 74 -7.54 -2.87 25.53
C ASP A 74 -7.27 -2.32 24.12
N ARG A 75 -6.13 -1.66 23.88
CA ARG A 75 -5.79 -1.10 22.56
C ARG A 75 -5.22 -2.18 21.67
N LEU A 76 -5.87 -2.36 20.52
CA LEU A 76 -5.42 -3.25 19.47
C LEU A 76 -4.87 -2.42 18.32
N TYR A 77 -3.58 -2.55 18.06
CA TYR A 77 -2.89 -1.93 16.92
C TYR A 77 -2.98 -2.85 15.69
N LEU A 78 -2.78 -2.29 14.49
CA LEU A 78 -2.81 -3.12 13.27
C LEU A 78 -1.85 -4.29 13.36
N GLU A 79 -0.59 -4.01 13.70
CA GLU A 79 0.45 -5.00 13.90
C GLU A 79 0.97 -4.95 15.36
N PRO A 80 1.07 -6.09 16.05
CA PRO A 80 0.69 -7.43 15.60
C PRO A 80 -0.81 -7.76 15.79
N ASP A 81 -1.53 -7.00 16.63
CA ASP A 81 -2.78 -7.46 17.25
C ASP A 81 -3.89 -7.79 16.25
N LEU A 82 -4.26 -6.83 15.39
CA LEU A 82 -5.35 -7.05 14.43
C LEU A 82 -4.98 -8.05 13.35
N VAL A 83 -3.73 -8.02 12.85
CA VAL A 83 -3.25 -9.02 11.88
C VAL A 83 -3.35 -10.43 12.46
N GLU A 84 -2.96 -10.63 13.71
CA GLU A 84 -3.04 -11.93 14.37
C GLU A 84 -4.50 -12.36 14.61
N LEU A 85 -5.35 -11.46 15.08
CA LEU A 85 -6.77 -11.73 15.31
C LEU A 85 -7.51 -12.06 14.01
N MET A 86 -7.24 -11.32 12.93
CA MET A 86 -7.80 -11.57 11.60
C MET A 86 -7.37 -12.96 11.10
N ALA A 87 -6.10 -13.34 11.27
CA ALA A 87 -5.59 -14.62 10.79
C ALA A 87 -6.09 -15.83 11.58
N LYS A 88 -6.34 -15.68 12.89
CA LYS A 88 -6.71 -16.80 13.79
C LYS A 88 -8.22 -16.94 14.00
N SER A 89 -8.98 -15.86 13.93
CA SER A 89 -10.41 -15.89 14.22
C SER A 89 -11.20 -16.68 13.18
N THR A 90 -12.25 -17.34 13.64
CA THR A 90 -13.22 -18.03 12.80
C THR A 90 -14.63 -17.47 12.97
N ASP A 91 -14.81 -16.42 13.77
CA ASP A 91 -16.10 -15.75 13.95
C ASP A 91 -16.26 -14.66 12.87
N PRO A 92 -17.20 -14.80 11.92
CA PRO A 92 -17.41 -13.81 10.87
C PRO A 92 -17.84 -12.44 11.42
N SER A 93 -18.59 -12.40 12.52
CA SER A 93 -19.04 -11.14 13.14
C SER A 93 -17.87 -10.39 13.77
N LEU A 94 -16.98 -11.11 14.44
CA LEU A 94 -15.75 -10.54 14.98
C LEU A 94 -14.84 -10.02 13.87
N LEU A 95 -14.61 -10.81 12.82
CA LEU A 95 -13.78 -10.40 11.67
C LEU A 95 -14.33 -9.14 11.01
N GLN A 96 -15.64 -9.09 10.79
CA GLN A 96 -16.32 -7.91 10.26
C GLN A 96 -16.14 -6.70 11.17
N TYR A 97 -16.33 -6.88 12.49
CA TYR A 97 -16.13 -5.82 13.47
C TYR A 97 -14.70 -5.27 13.39
N LEU A 98 -13.68 -6.12 13.52
CA LEU A 98 -12.27 -5.69 13.49
C LEU A 98 -11.94 -4.91 12.23
N TRP A 99 -12.36 -5.42 11.06
CA TRP A 99 -12.15 -4.77 9.78
C TRP A 99 -12.82 -3.39 9.71
N GLN A 100 -14.11 -3.30 10.06
CA GLN A 100 -14.84 -2.02 10.02
C GLN A 100 -14.26 -0.99 10.98
N ARG A 101 -13.92 -1.41 12.20
CA ARG A 101 -13.37 -0.52 13.23
C ARG A 101 -12.01 0.01 12.86
N TRP A 102 -11.15 -0.82 12.26
CA TRP A 102 -9.85 -0.37 11.77
C TRP A 102 -9.98 0.72 10.71
N HIS A 103 -10.83 0.51 9.70
CA HIS A 103 -11.06 1.49 8.64
C HIS A 103 -11.66 2.79 9.18
N GLN A 104 -12.63 2.71 10.09
CA GLN A 104 -13.18 3.90 10.77
C GLN A 104 -12.13 4.66 11.58
N ALA A 105 -11.24 3.96 12.28
CA ALA A 105 -10.18 4.58 13.06
C ALA A 105 -9.19 5.32 12.14
N ILE A 106 -8.78 4.70 11.03
CA ILE A 106 -7.90 5.33 10.02
C ILE A 106 -8.56 6.55 9.38
N ASP A 107 -9.83 6.45 9.01
CA ASP A 107 -10.60 7.57 8.46
C ASP A 107 -10.64 8.75 9.44
N SER A 108 -10.80 8.46 10.73
CA SER A 108 -10.81 9.49 11.79
C SER A 108 -9.43 10.07 12.11
N ALA A 109 -8.35 9.34 11.82
CA ALA A 109 -6.97 9.69 12.20
C ALA A 109 -6.30 10.73 11.27
N ALA A 110 -7.07 11.52 10.52
CA ALA A 110 -6.56 12.52 9.57
C ALA A 110 -5.59 11.96 8.50
N VAL A 111 -5.66 10.65 8.21
CA VAL A 111 -4.86 10.00 7.15
C VAL A 111 -5.25 10.55 5.78
N GLY A 112 -6.54 10.72 5.52
CA GLY A 112 -7.05 11.30 4.25
C GLY A 112 -6.44 12.68 3.94
N PRO A 113 -6.61 13.69 4.81
CA PRO A 113 -5.99 15.00 4.63
C PRO A 113 -4.46 14.96 4.46
N SER A 114 -3.77 14.16 5.28
CA SER A 114 -2.31 14.00 5.21
C SER A 114 -1.87 13.37 3.87
N LEU A 115 -2.62 12.37 3.39
CA LEU A 115 -2.36 11.70 2.11
C LEU A 115 -2.62 12.62 0.92
N HIS A 116 -3.67 13.44 0.98
CA HIS A 116 -3.92 14.47 -0.03
C HIS A 116 -2.78 15.48 -0.10
N LEU A 117 -2.30 15.98 1.04
CA LEU A 117 -1.17 16.91 1.10
C LEU A 117 0.11 16.25 0.56
N HIS A 118 0.41 15.02 0.97
CA HIS A 118 1.53 14.25 0.45
C HIS A 118 1.49 14.13 -1.08
N THR A 119 0.32 13.78 -1.62
CA THR A 119 0.10 13.60 -3.06
C THR A 119 0.22 14.92 -3.82
N ALA A 120 -0.28 16.02 -3.25
CA ALA A 120 -0.17 17.35 -3.84
C ALA A 120 1.30 17.81 -3.93
N ILE A 121 2.07 17.68 -2.84
CA ILE A 121 3.50 18.02 -2.82
C ILE A 121 4.27 17.15 -3.82
N SER A 122 4.04 15.84 -3.82
CA SER A 122 4.70 14.90 -4.71
C SER A 122 4.43 15.22 -6.18
N ASN A 123 3.18 15.50 -6.54
CA ASN A 123 2.82 15.91 -7.90
C ASN A 123 3.44 17.26 -8.30
N ALA A 124 3.53 18.22 -7.38
CA ALA A 124 4.18 19.50 -7.65
C ALA A 124 5.69 19.33 -7.95
N ILE A 125 6.37 18.40 -7.25
CA ILE A 125 7.78 18.07 -7.48
C ILE A 125 7.96 17.47 -8.88
N VAL A 126 7.22 16.41 -9.21
CA VAL A 126 7.43 15.67 -10.48
C VAL A 126 7.02 16.50 -11.71
N ARG A 127 6.02 17.39 -11.60
CA ARG A 127 5.65 18.34 -12.67
C ARG A 127 6.78 19.30 -13.04
N ARG A 128 7.54 19.77 -12.04
CA ARG A 128 8.75 20.59 -12.30
C ARG A 128 9.89 19.80 -12.95
N ASN A 129 9.80 18.47 -12.90
CA ASN A 129 10.73 17.53 -13.51
C ASN A 129 10.18 16.96 -14.82
N ASN A 130 9.23 17.65 -15.46
CA ASN A 130 8.65 17.29 -16.76
C ASN A 130 7.87 15.96 -16.78
N PHE A 131 7.40 15.48 -15.62
CA PHE A 131 6.45 14.38 -15.53
C PHE A 131 5.02 14.91 -15.31
N PRO A 132 3.99 14.34 -15.95
CA PRO A 132 2.61 14.82 -15.77
C PRO A 132 2.09 14.63 -14.33
N ASP A 133 2.47 13.51 -13.71
CA ASP A 133 2.10 13.13 -12.35
C ASP A 133 3.11 12.15 -11.73
N LEU A 134 2.91 11.85 -10.44
CA LEU A 134 3.77 10.96 -9.66
C LEU A 134 3.77 9.53 -10.22
N GLY A 135 2.64 9.06 -10.75
CA GLY A 135 2.54 7.74 -11.35
C GLY A 135 3.39 7.62 -12.61
N ALA A 136 3.38 8.62 -13.48
CA ALA A 136 4.22 8.67 -14.67
C ALA A 136 5.71 8.67 -14.31
N TYR A 137 6.09 9.39 -13.25
CA TYR A 137 7.45 9.31 -12.72
C TYR A 137 7.81 7.89 -12.27
N TRP A 138 6.95 7.22 -11.49
CA TRP A 138 7.21 5.83 -11.06
C TRP A 138 7.31 4.85 -12.22
N ARG A 139 6.44 4.99 -13.23
CA ARG A 139 6.48 4.14 -14.43
C ARG A 139 7.74 4.38 -15.25
N SER A 140 8.27 5.60 -15.28
CA SER A 140 9.52 5.92 -15.99
C SER A 140 10.73 5.13 -15.49
N LEU A 141 10.72 4.68 -14.22
CA LEU A 141 11.80 3.88 -13.63
C LEU A 141 12.00 2.53 -14.31
N TYR A 142 10.93 1.97 -14.91
CA TYR A 142 10.97 0.72 -15.67
C TYR A 142 11.53 0.90 -17.08
N ARG A 143 11.62 2.14 -17.57
CA ARG A 143 12.12 2.49 -18.92
C ARG A 143 11.38 1.75 -20.04
N ASP A 144 10.10 1.48 -19.84
CA ASP A 144 9.20 0.87 -20.81
C ASP A 144 8.01 1.80 -21.05
N ALA A 145 7.93 2.35 -22.26
CA ALA A 145 6.83 3.22 -22.67
C ALA A 145 5.49 2.47 -22.80
N ASN A 146 5.52 1.14 -22.87
CA ASN A 146 4.35 0.28 -22.98
C ASN A 146 4.01 -0.42 -21.66
N LEU A 147 4.67 -0.10 -20.53
CA LEU A 147 4.54 -0.80 -19.25
C LEU A 147 3.08 -1.08 -18.86
N GLU A 148 2.21 -0.08 -18.96
CA GLU A 148 0.79 -0.22 -18.61
C GLU A 148 0.09 -1.31 -19.46
N ARG A 149 0.30 -1.30 -20.78
CA ARG A 149 -0.25 -2.30 -21.71
C ARG A 149 0.35 -3.68 -21.47
N THR A 150 1.64 -3.75 -21.17
CA THR A 150 2.34 -5.00 -20.85
C THR A 150 1.74 -5.62 -19.58
N VAL A 151 1.56 -4.83 -18.51
CA VAL A 151 0.96 -5.29 -17.25
C VAL A 151 -0.51 -5.70 -17.46
N GLU A 152 -1.29 -4.92 -18.20
CA GLU A 152 -2.69 -5.25 -18.53
C GLU A 152 -2.80 -6.56 -19.33
N SER A 153 -1.93 -6.75 -20.33
CA SER A 153 -1.90 -7.98 -21.12
C SER A 153 -1.53 -9.20 -20.29
N LEU A 154 -0.57 -9.07 -19.36
CA LEU A 154 -0.20 -10.13 -18.43
C LEU A 154 -1.35 -10.43 -17.46
N TRP A 155 -2.04 -9.40 -16.96
CA TRP A 155 -3.20 -9.57 -16.10
C TRP A 155 -4.31 -10.36 -16.79
N ILE A 156 -4.64 -10.03 -18.05
CA ILE A 156 -5.66 -10.76 -18.83
C ILE A 156 -5.28 -12.24 -19.03
N GLN A 157 -3.98 -12.55 -19.18
CA GLN A 157 -3.52 -13.94 -19.29
C GLN A 157 -3.66 -14.71 -17.97
N ILE A 158 -3.47 -14.05 -16.83
CA ILE A 158 -3.57 -14.66 -15.50
C ILE A 158 -5.03 -14.71 -15.01
N LEU A 159 -5.88 -13.80 -15.48
CA LEU A 159 -7.27 -13.63 -15.03
C LEU A 159 -8.07 -14.94 -15.01
N PRO A 160 -8.04 -15.81 -16.04
CA PRO A 160 -8.78 -17.07 -15.98
C PRO A 160 -8.36 -17.97 -14.81
N LEU A 161 -7.07 -18.04 -14.49
CA LEU A 161 -6.57 -18.80 -13.34
C LEU A 161 -7.03 -18.16 -12.03
N TYR A 162 -6.92 -16.83 -11.92
CA TYR A 162 -7.38 -16.10 -10.74
C TYR A 162 -8.87 -16.32 -10.49
N GLU A 163 -9.71 -16.30 -11.52
CA GLU A 163 -11.15 -16.52 -11.40
C GLU A 163 -11.49 -17.94 -10.89
N GLN A 164 -10.76 -18.96 -11.36
CA GLN A 164 -10.92 -20.33 -10.85
C GLN A 164 -10.50 -20.43 -9.37
N MET A 165 -9.36 -19.83 -9.01
CA MET A 165 -8.91 -19.78 -7.62
C MET A 165 -9.90 -19.03 -6.72
N HIS A 166 -10.38 -17.87 -7.16
CA HIS A 166 -11.35 -17.06 -6.44
C HIS A 166 -12.69 -17.80 -6.30
N ALA A 167 -13.17 -18.49 -7.34
CA ALA A 167 -14.38 -19.31 -7.28
C ALA A 167 -14.25 -20.48 -6.29
N TYR A 168 -13.10 -21.16 -6.28
CA TYR A 168 -12.80 -22.22 -5.32
C TYR A 168 -12.79 -21.70 -3.87
N VAL A 169 -12.07 -20.62 -3.60
CA VAL A 169 -12.02 -19.98 -2.27
C VAL A 169 -13.40 -19.49 -1.84
N ARG A 170 -14.16 -18.87 -2.74
CA ARG A 170 -15.53 -18.42 -2.47
C ARG A 170 -16.44 -19.58 -2.07
N ARG A 171 -16.37 -20.71 -2.78
CA ARG A 171 -17.12 -21.92 -2.44
C ARG A 171 -16.73 -22.46 -1.07
N MET A 172 -15.43 -22.55 -0.78
CA MET A 172 -14.92 -22.98 0.52
C MET A 172 -15.43 -22.07 1.64
N LEU A 173 -15.32 -20.76 1.48
CA LEU A 173 -15.79 -19.79 2.46
C LEU A 173 -17.30 -19.84 2.65
N HIS A 174 -18.08 -20.08 1.60
CA HIS A 174 -19.52 -20.25 1.70
C HIS A 174 -19.90 -21.51 2.51
N THR A 175 -19.14 -22.59 2.37
CA THR A 175 -19.32 -23.81 3.19
C THR A 175 -18.96 -23.54 4.66
N ARG A 176 -17.90 -22.77 4.91
CA ARG A 176 -17.41 -22.45 6.26
C ARG A 176 -18.31 -21.44 6.99
N TYR A 177 -18.83 -20.46 6.26
CA TYR A 177 -19.64 -19.35 6.77
C TYR A 177 -21.01 -19.35 6.07
N PRO A 178 -21.85 -20.37 6.34
CA PRO A 178 -23.18 -20.42 5.75
C PRO A 178 -23.97 -19.16 6.10
N ASP A 179 -24.78 -18.69 5.16
CA ASP A 179 -25.68 -17.52 5.29
C ASP A 179 -25.00 -16.17 5.58
N SER A 180 -23.66 -16.12 5.61
CA SER A 180 -22.93 -14.88 5.91
C SER A 180 -22.79 -13.93 4.70
N PHE A 181 -22.96 -14.43 3.47
CA PHE A 181 -22.89 -13.60 2.24
C PHE A 181 -23.59 -14.25 1.03
N ASN A 182 -24.06 -13.42 0.08
CA ASN A 182 -24.94 -13.82 -1.03
C ASN A 182 -24.22 -14.44 -2.26
N THR A 183 -23.04 -15.04 -2.10
CA THR A 183 -22.19 -15.67 -3.13
C THR A 183 -21.75 -14.82 -4.34
N SER A 184 -22.24 -13.59 -4.50
CA SER A 184 -21.85 -12.72 -5.63
C SER A 184 -20.40 -12.24 -5.50
N ALA A 185 -20.03 -11.71 -4.33
CA ALA A 185 -18.69 -11.30 -3.95
C ALA A 185 -18.32 -11.90 -2.59
N VAL A 186 -17.01 -12.08 -2.35
CA VAL A 186 -16.51 -12.54 -1.05
C VAL A 186 -16.23 -11.33 -0.16
N PRO A 187 -16.79 -11.27 1.06
CA PRO A 187 -16.45 -10.22 2.01
C PRO A 187 -14.96 -10.27 2.38
N VAL A 188 -14.25 -9.14 2.23
CA VAL A 188 -12.80 -9.02 2.42
C VAL A 188 -12.30 -9.50 3.79
N HIS A 189 -13.10 -9.30 4.84
CA HIS A 189 -12.74 -9.68 6.20
C HIS A 189 -12.72 -11.20 6.44
N LEU A 190 -13.27 -12.00 5.51
CA LEU A 190 -13.29 -13.47 5.61
C LEU A 190 -12.01 -14.13 5.06
N PHE A 191 -11.07 -13.36 4.50
CA PHE A 191 -9.81 -13.91 3.98
C PHE A 191 -8.75 -14.21 5.05
N GLY A 192 -9.01 -13.84 6.31
CA GLY A 192 -8.06 -13.98 7.40
C GLY A 192 -6.89 -12.99 7.34
N ASP A 193 -7.00 -11.95 6.50
CA ASP A 193 -6.04 -10.86 6.38
C ASP A 193 -6.81 -9.53 6.39
N MET A 194 -6.24 -8.49 7.01
CA MET A 194 -6.90 -7.19 7.14
C MET A 194 -7.29 -6.59 5.77
N PHE A 195 -6.51 -6.87 4.74
CA PHE A 195 -6.67 -6.28 3.40
C PHE A 195 -6.93 -7.34 2.31
N ALA A 196 -7.13 -8.61 2.69
CA ALA A 196 -7.18 -9.77 1.79
C ALA A 196 -6.00 -9.84 0.80
N SER A 197 -4.85 -9.29 1.18
CA SER A 197 -3.61 -9.27 0.41
C SER A 197 -2.91 -10.62 0.41
N ASN A 198 -3.14 -11.41 1.46
CA ASN A 198 -2.58 -12.74 1.65
C ASN A 198 -3.69 -13.73 2.03
N TRP A 199 -3.82 -14.82 1.27
CA TRP A 199 -4.84 -15.85 1.51
C TRP A 199 -4.27 -17.09 2.22
N LEU A 200 -3.00 -17.08 2.63
CA LEU A 200 -2.38 -18.16 3.41
C LEU A 200 -3.14 -18.56 4.68
N PRO A 201 -3.80 -17.64 5.43
CA PRO A 201 -4.63 -18.03 6.58
C PRO A 201 -5.76 -19.00 6.22
N LEU A 202 -6.20 -19.03 4.96
CA LEU A 202 -7.23 -19.94 4.48
C LEU A 202 -6.69 -21.35 4.16
N TYR A 203 -5.36 -21.52 4.08
CA TYR A 203 -4.72 -22.73 3.55
C TYR A 203 -5.24 -24.02 4.18
N ALA A 204 -5.36 -24.08 5.51
CA ALA A 204 -5.82 -25.27 6.21
C ALA A 204 -7.24 -25.72 5.80
N ASN A 205 -8.06 -24.79 5.30
CA ASN A 205 -9.43 -25.04 4.88
C ASN A 205 -9.59 -25.19 3.36
N SER A 206 -8.53 -24.88 2.60
CA SER A 206 -8.52 -24.87 1.14
C SER A 206 -7.64 -25.98 0.54
N ILE A 207 -7.29 -26.99 1.34
CA ILE A 207 -6.57 -28.18 0.87
C ILE A 207 -7.51 -29.00 -0.03
N PRO A 208 -7.17 -29.25 -1.31
CA PRO A 208 -8.06 -29.99 -2.23
C PRO A 208 -8.32 -31.44 -1.81
N TYR A 209 -7.32 -32.07 -1.19
CA TYR A 209 -7.36 -33.44 -0.67
C TYR A 209 -6.90 -33.41 0.80
N PRO A 210 -7.81 -33.05 1.73
CA PRO A 210 -7.50 -32.87 3.15
C PRO A 210 -7.26 -34.19 3.89
#